data_AF-A0A3T0SWK3-F1
#
_entry.id   AF-A0A3T0SWK3-F1
#
_cell.length_a   1.000
_cell.length_b   1.000
_cell.length_c   1.000
_cell.angle_alpha   90.00
_cell.angle_beta   90.00
_cell.angle_gamma   90.00
#
_symmetry.space_group_name_H-M   'P 1'
#
loop_
_entity.id
_entity.type
_entity.pdbx_description
1 polymer ?
#
loop_
_entity_poly.entity_id
_entity_poly.type
_entity_poly.pdbx_seq_one_letter_code
_entity_poly.pdbx_strand_id
1 'polypeptide(L)'
;MTALDQRPGERTAPSEPGTVTISVRSLERMAVAVVHEELGVEVSAIRVRLSDDSGGLALAVSAPVLTEGASTAEGSLLDRLHRDRTAIASRMGALTGRTVSRVDIRVTGTRTPTRATRRVA
;
A
#
# COMPACT_ATOMS: atom_id res chain seq x y z
N MET A 1 -6.31 -17.84 -6.79
CA MET A 1 -5.63 -17.02 -5.76
C MET A 1 -4.14 -17.31 -5.90
N THR A 2 -3.48 -16.56 -6.80
CA THR A 2 -2.10 -16.87 -7.22
C THR A 2 -1.18 -15.81 -6.61
N ALA A 3 -0.37 -16.23 -5.64
CA ALA A 3 0.69 -15.40 -5.11
C ALA A 3 1.70 -15.11 -6.22
N LEU A 4 2.27 -13.89 -6.27
CA LEU A 4 3.37 -13.54 -7.19
C LEU A 4 4.70 -14.28 -6.86
N ASP A 5 4.67 -15.30 -6.01
CA ASP A 5 5.84 -16.04 -5.53
C ASP A 5 6.16 -17.25 -6.42
N GLN A 6 6.38 -17.00 -7.71
CA GLN A 6 7.03 -17.99 -8.58
C GLN A 6 8.35 -17.42 -9.07
N ARG A 7 9.46 -17.96 -8.54
CA ARG A 7 10.78 -17.91 -9.19
C ARG A 7 10.99 -19.19 -10.02
N PRO A 8 10.67 -19.21 -11.32
CA PRO A 8 11.32 -20.08 -12.28
C PRO A 8 12.46 -19.30 -12.96
N GLY A 9 13.60 -19.97 -13.16
CA GLY A 9 14.89 -19.36 -13.52
C GLY A 9 14.86 -18.32 -14.63
N GLU A 10 15.79 -17.36 -14.51
CA GLU A 10 16.15 -16.34 -15.50
C GLU A 10 16.46 -16.99 -16.86
N ARG A 11 15.41 -17.30 -17.63
CA ARG A 11 15.46 -17.10 -19.06
C ARG A 11 15.34 -15.60 -19.24
N THR A 12 16.47 -14.92 -19.38
CA THR A 12 16.52 -13.55 -19.90
C THR A 12 15.95 -13.62 -21.31
N ALA A 13 14.62 -13.55 -21.42
CA ALA A 13 13.96 -13.28 -22.68
C ALA A 13 14.54 -11.95 -23.19
N PRO A 14 14.86 -11.82 -24.48
CA PRO A 14 15.45 -10.60 -25.00
C PRO A 14 14.54 -9.42 -24.67
N SER A 15 15.02 -8.53 -23.80
CA SER A 15 14.34 -7.28 -23.49
C SER A 15 14.32 -6.45 -24.77
N GLU A 16 13.15 -6.22 -25.34
CA GLU A 16 13.00 -5.32 -26.47
C GLU A 16 13.51 -3.92 -26.07
N PRO A 17 14.35 -3.27 -26.90
CA PRO A 17 14.80 -1.91 -26.66
C PRO A 17 13.61 -0.98 -26.39
N GLY A 18 13.66 -0.21 -25.31
CA GLY A 18 12.55 0.66 -24.88
C GLY A 18 11.65 0.07 -23.80
N THR A 19 11.89 -1.16 -23.33
CA THR A 19 11.15 -1.77 -22.22
C THR A 19 11.86 -1.56 -20.89
N VAL A 20 11.14 -1.07 -19.87
CA VAL A 20 11.62 -1.02 -18.48
C VAL A 20 10.89 -2.09 -17.66
N THR A 21 11.66 -3.04 -17.11
CA THR A 21 11.09 -4.06 -16.21
C THR A 21 11.22 -3.59 -14.76
N ILE A 22 10.08 -3.44 -14.08
CA ILE A 22 10.05 -3.14 -12.65
C ILE A 22 9.74 -4.42 -11.87
N SER A 23 10.60 -4.74 -10.89
CA SER A 23 10.42 -5.93 -10.06
C SER A 23 9.18 -5.81 -9.17
N VAL A 24 8.53 -6.95 -8.88
CA VAL A 24 7.41 -7.01 -7.91
C VAL A 24 7.79 -6.39 -6.57
N ARG A 25 9.01 -6.65 -6.09
CA ARG A 25 9.53 -6.11 -4.83
C ARG A 25 9.61 -4.58 -4.84
N SER A 26 9.91 -3.98 -5.99
CA SER A 26 9.92 -2.52 -6.14
C SER A 26 8.51 -1.95 -6.03
N LEU A 27 7.52 -2.61 -6.65
CA LEU A 27 6.12 -2.24 -6.53
C LEU A 27 5.61 -2.40 -5.09
N GLU A 28 6.01 -3.46 -4.38
CA GLU A 28 5.64 -3.66 -2.98
C GLU A 28 6.19 -2.55 -2.08
N ARG A 29 7.45 -2.15 -2.28
CA ARG A 29 8.06 -1.03 -1.54
C ARG A 29 7.37 0.29 -1.82
N MET A 30 7.02 0.53 -3.09
CA MET A 30 6.25 1.72 -3.47
C MET A 30 4.87 1.72 -2.79
N ALA A 31 4.19 0.57 -2.77
CA ALA A 31 2.90 0.44 -2.10
C ALA A 31 3.01 0.67 -0.57
N VAL A 32 4.08 0.20 0.07
CA VAL A 32 4.34 0.50 1.50
C VAL A 32 4.51 2.00 1.73
N ALA A 33 5.24 2.71 0.85
CA ALA A 33 5.41 4.15 0.96
C ALA A 33 4.08 4.90 0.78
N VAL A 34 3.29 4.54 -0.23
CA VAL A 34 1.95 5.10 -0.44
C VAL A 34 1.06 4.85 0.79
N VAL A 35 1.01 3.63 1.32
CA VAL A 35 0.22 3.30 2.51
C VAL A 35 0.68 4.09 3.74
N HIS A 36 1.99 4.27 3.93
CA HIS A 36 2.53 5.10 5.02
C HIS A 36 2.05 6.54 4.91
N GLU A 37 2.07 7.12 3.71
CA GLU A 37 1.65 8.50 3.49
C GLU A 37 0.14 8.68 3.68
N GLU A 38 -0.69 7.73 3.24
CA GLU A 38 -2.14 7.83 3.38
C GLU A 38 -2.63 7.51 4.81
N LEU A 39 -2.09 6.48 5.47
CA LEU A 39 -2.53 6.08 6.82
C LEU A 39 -1.76 6.80 7.96
N GLY A 40 -0.59 7.37 7.67
CA GLY A 40 0.28 8.02 8.65
C GLY A 40 0.93 7.06 9.65
N VAL A 41 0.93 5.74 9.37
CA VAL A 41 1.51 4.73 10.27
C VAL A 41 2.92 4.35 9.85
N GLU A 42 3.77 4.08 10.83
CA GLU A 42 5.16 3.65 10.65
C GLU A 42 5.31 2.52 9.62
N VAL A 43 6.31 2.63 8.73
CA VAL A 43 6.60 1.62 7.70
C VAL A 43 6.87 0.23 8.27
N SER A 44 7.42 0.16 9.49
CA SER A 44 7.67 -1.10 10.21
C SER A 44 6.40 -1.85 10.61
N ALA A 45 5.27 -1.14 10.69
CA ALA A 45 3.97 -1.69 11.05
C ALA A 45 3.12 -2.09 9.83
N ILE A 46 3.57 -1.72 8.62
CA ILE A 46 2.87 -1.97 7.38
C ILE A 46 3.38 -3.27 6.75
N ARG A 47 2.45 -4.14 6.37
CA ARG A 47 2.73 -5.27 5.48
C ARG A 47 1.86 -5.15 4.24
N VAL A 48 2.48 -5.15 3.07
CA VAL A 48 1.77 -5.16 1.79
C VAL A 48 2.13 -6.43 1.04
N ARG A 49 1.12 -7.03 0.41
CA ARG A 49 1.29 -8.06 -0.61
C ARG A 49 0.61 -7.62 -1.88
N LEU A 50 1.30 -7.78 -3.00
CA LEU A 50 0.76 -7.56 -4.32
C LEU A 50 0.41 -8.90 -4.97
N SER A 51 -0.64 -8.91 -5.77
CA SER A 51 -1.01 -10.06 -6.59
C SER A 51 -1.59 -9.56 -7.91
N ASP A 52 -1.36 -10.32 -8.97
CA ASP A 52 -2.04 -10.08 -10.24
C ASP A 52 -3.49 -10.57 -10.14
N ASP A 53 -4.41 -9.77 -10.67
CA ASP A 53 -5.84 -10.07 -10.71
C ASP A 53 -6.36 -9.86 -12.13
N SER A 54 -6.14 -10.87 -12.97
CA SER A 54 -6.57 -10.89 -14.37
C SER A 54 -6.10 -9.67 -15.18
N GLY A 55 -4.84 -9.27 -14.99
CA GLY A 55 -4.25 -8.06 -15.59
C GLY A 55 -4.42 -6.79 -14.73
N GLY A 56 -5.35 -6.80 -13.78
CA GLY A 56 -5.44 -5.82 -12.71
C GLY A 56 -4.45 -6.06 -11.58
N LEU A 57 -4.28 -5.07 -10.71
CA LEU A 57 -3.45 -5.15 -9.52
C LEU A 57 -4.34 -5.33 -8.28
N ALA A 58 -4.11 -6.42 -7.54
CA ALA A 58 -4.71 -6.65 -6.23
C ALA A 58 -3.70 -6.33 -5.12
N LEU A 59 -4.11 -5.48 -4.18
CA LEU A 59 -3.35 -5.11 -3.00
C LEU A 59 -3.98 -5.72 -1.75
N ALA A 60 -3.19 -6.42 -0.95
CA ALA A 60 -3.54 -6.80 0.41
C ALA A 60 -2.64 -6.04 1.39
N VAL A 61 -3.23 -5.11 2.13
CA VAL A 61 -2.55 -4.24 3.10
C VAL A 61 -2.92 -4.69 4.51
N SER A 62 -1.94 -4.90 5.37
CA SER A 62 -2.14 -5.12 6.80
C SER A 62 -1.41 -4.05 7.57
N ALA A 63 -2.16 -3.23 8.29
CA ALA A 63 -1.62 -2.11 9.04
C ALA A 63 -2.50 -1.80 10.25
N PRO A 64 -1.94 -1.22 11.33
CA PRO A 64 -2.74 -0.60 12.37
C PRO A 64 -3.38 0.69 11.85
N VAL A 65 -4.41 1.18 12.54
CA VAL A 65 -5.03 2.49 12.25
C VAL A 65 -4.73 3.48 13.37
N LEU A 66 -4.56 4.75 13.01
CA LEU A 66 -4.43 5.82 13.99
C LEU A 66 -5.81 6.28 14.45
N THR A 67 -6.06 6.24 15.75
CA THR A 67 -7.35 6.65 16.35
C THR A 67 -7.36 8.10 16.82
N GLU A 68 -6.20 8.74 16.96
CA GLU A 68 -6.14 10.17 17.32
C GLU A 68 -6.32 11.06 16.09
N GLY A 69 -7.09 12.14 16.25
CA GLY A 69 -7.38 13.10 15.17
C GLY A 69 -8.66 12.83 14.40
N ALA A 70 -9.46 11.82 14.78
CA ALA A 70 -10.83 11.65 14.29
C ALA A 70 -11.70 12.80 14.81
N SER A 71 -11.60 13.96 14.16
CA SER A 71 -12.56 15.03 14.31
C SER A 71 -13.93 14.46 13.94
N THR A 72 -14.95 14.73 14.75
CA THR A 72 -16.34 14.33 14.48
C THR A 72 -16.84 14.82 13.12
N ALA A 73 -16.15 15.81 12.51
CA ALA A 73 -16.40 16.32 11.17
C ALA A 73 -15.97 15.39 10.02
N GLU A 74 -15.07 14.43 10.27
CA GLU A 74 -14.50 13.56 9.22
C GLU A 74 -15.26 12.22 9.02
N GLY A 75 -16.35 12.03 9.76
CA GLY A 75 -17.17 10.82 9.71
C GLY A 75 -16.64 9.69 10.60
N SER A 76 -17.16 8.48 10.39
CA SER A 76 -16.73 7.31 11.16
C SER A 76 -15.34 6.84 10.76
N LEU A 77 -14.68 6.06 11.63
CA LEU A 77 -13.41 5.40 11.30
C LEU A 77 -13.52 4.55 10.01
N LEU A 78 -14.70 3.97 9.77
CA LEU A 78 -14.96 3.17 8.57
C LEU A 78 -15.00 4.04 7.31
N ASP A 79 -15.62 5.23 7.38
CA ASP A 79 -15.66 6.18 6.26
C ASP A 79 -14.27 6.69 5.91
N ARG A 80 -13.44 6.94 6.93
CA ARG A 80 -12.04 7.29 6.74
C ARG A 80 -11.27 6.16 6.06
N LEU A 81 -11.39 4.92 6.56
CA LEU A 81 -10.76 3.76 5.92
C LEU A 81 -11.22 3.55 4.47
N HIS A 82 -12.48 3.87 4.16
CA HIS A 82 -12.99 3.80 2.79
C HIS A 82 -12.38 4.89 1.89
N ARG A 83 -12.20 6.11 2.42
CA ARG A 83 -11.48 7.19 1.73
C ARG A 83 -10.01 6.81 1.51
N ASP A 84 -9.32 6.32 2.55
CA ASP A 84 -7.92 5.90 2.46
C ASP A 84 -7.74 4.77 1.45
N ARG A 85 -8.64 3.78 1.43
CA ARG A 85 -8.68 2.71 0.42
C ARG A 85 -8.76 3.28 -1.00
N THR A 86 -9.63 4.25 -1.21
CA THR A 86 -9.84 4.89 -2.51
C THR A 86 -8.62 5.71 -2.93
N ALA A 87 -8.02 6.45 -1.99
CA ALA A 87 -6.81 7.22 -2.20
C ALA A 87 -5.62 6.33 -2.58
N ILE A 88 -5.40 5.23 -1.85
CA ILE A 88 -4.37 4.23 -2.15
C ILE A 88 -4.59 3.64 -3.55
N ALA A 89 -5.81 3.23 -3.88
CA ALA A 89 -6.12 2.66 -5.19
C ALA A 89 -5.83 3.65 -6.33
N SER A 90 -6.27 4.90 -6.19
CA SER A 90 -6.04 5.97 -7.17
C SER A 90 -4.54 6.24 -7.36
N ARG A 91 -3.81 6.39 -6.26
CA ARG A 91 -2.39 6.73 -6.27
C ARG A 91 -1.53 5.59 -6.82
N MET A 92 -1.84 4.34 -6.45
CA MET A 92 -1.20 3.18 -7.04
C MET A 92 -1.49 3.05 -8.54
N GLY A 93 -2.73 3.33 -8.97
CA GLY A 93 -3.07 3.32 -10.38
C GLY A 93 -2.29 4.37 -11.17
N ALA A 94 -2.20 5.59 -10.64
CA ALA A 94 -1.44 6.67 -11.26
C ALA A 94 0.07 6.37 -11.35
N LEU A 95 0.67 5.79 -10.31
CA LEU A 95 2.10 5.50 -10.27
C LEU A 95 2.49 4.26 -11.08
N THR A 96 1.65 3.24 -11.11
CA THR A 96 1.93 1.99 -11.84
C THR A 96 1.49 2.03 -13.30
N GLY A 97 0.59 2.96 -13.66
CA GLY A 97 -0.09 2.94 -14.95
C GLY A 97 -1.01 1.73 -15.15
N ARG A 98 -1.34 1.00 -14.07
CA ARG A 98 -2.17 -0.22 -14.09
C ARG A 98 -3.49 0.04 -13.38
N THR A 99 -4.53 -0.69 -13.79
CA THR A 99 -5.81 -0.69 -13.08
C THR A 99 -5.69 -1.46 -11.77
N VAL A 100 -5.98 -0.81 -10.65
CA VAL A 100 -6.10 -1.47 -9.35
C VAL A 100 -7.49 -2.05 -9.23
N SER A 101 -7.62 -3.38 -9.31
CA SER A 101 -8.91 -4.07 -9.29
C SER A 101 -9.44 -4.28 -7.87
N ARG A 102 -8.53 -4.46 -6.90
CA ARG A 102 -8.89 -4.76 -5.52
C ARG A 102 -7.88 -4.18 -4.53
N VAL A 103 -8.38 -3.60 -3.44
CA VAL A 103 -7.58 -3.18 -2.29
C VAL A 103 -8.24 -3.69 -1.03
N ASP A 104 -7.61 -4.66 -0.38
CA ASP A 104 -8.07 -5.22 0.88
C ASP A 104 -7.22 -4.65 2.02
N ILE A 105 -7.84 -3.89 2.92
CA ILE A 105 -7.18 -3.34 4.11
C ILE A 105 -7.59 -4.16 5.33
N ARG A 106 -6.62 -4.87 5.91
CA ARG A 106 -6.76 -5.59 7.18
C ARG A 106 -6.21 -4.73 8.31
N VAL A 107 -7.13 -4.26 9.16
CA VAL A 107 -6.76 -3.54 10.38
C VAL A 107 -6.22 -4.52 11.40
N THR A 108 -4.96 -4.36 11.80
CA THR A 108 -4.30 -5.26 12.78
C THR A 108 -4.38 -4.76 14.22
N GLY A 109 -4.80 -3.52 14.44
CA GLY A 109 -4.91 -2.89 15.75
C GLY A 109 -5.02 -1.38 15.65
N THR A 110 -5.03 -0.70 16.79
CA THR A 110 -5.03 0.75 16.88
C THR A 110 -3.66 1.24 17.40
N ARG A 111 -3.23 2.40 16.92
CA ARG A 111 -2.03 3.07 17.44
C ARG A 111 -2.35 4.52 17.77
N THR A 112 -1.74 4.97 18.86
CA THR A 112 -1.67 6.39 19.22
C THR A 112 -0.36 6.91 18.65
N PRO A 113 -0.36 7.98 17.83
CA PRO A 113 0.87 8.56 17.34
C PRO A 113 1.71 9.01 18.55
N THR A 114 2.92 8.45 18.69
CA THR A 114 3.85 8.94 19.71
C THR A 114 4.28 10.34 19.29
N ARG A 115 3.70 11.36 19.91
CA ARG A 115 4.14 12.75 19.72
C ARG A 115 5.58 12.82 20.21
N ALA A 116 6.54 12.95 19.29
CA ALA A 116 7.93 13.17 19.65
C ALA A 116 7.99 14.44 20.52
N THR A 117 8.26 14.28 21.80
CA THR A 117 8.48 15.39 22.71
C THR A 117 9.73 16.13 22.22
N ARG A 118 9.52 17.29 21.59
CA ARG A 118 10.60 18.22 21.24
C ARG A 118 11.30 18.60 22.54
N ARG A 119 12.47 18.00 22.79
CA ARG A 119 13.32 18.43 23.90
C ARG A 119 13.85 19.82 23.54
N VAL A 120 13.44 20.81 24.32
CA VAL A 120 13.98 22.16 24.27
C VAL A 120 15.30 22.11 25.05
N ALA A 121 16.39 22.41 24.37
CA ALA A 121 17.70 22.65 24.97
C ALA A 121 17.85 24.13 25.31
#